data_AF-A0A957TUQ7-F1
#
_entry.id   AF-A0A957TUQ7-F1
#
_cell.length_a   1.000
_cell.length_b   1.000
_cell.length_c   1.000
_cell.angle_alpha   90.00
_cell.angle_beta   90.00
_cell.angle_gamma   90.00
#
_symmetry.space_group_name_H-M   'P 1'
#
loop_
_entity.id
_entity.type
_entity.pdbx_description
1 polymer ?
#
loop_
_entity_poly.entity_id
_entity_poly.type
_entity_poly.pdbx_seq_one_letter_code
_entity_poly.pdbx_strand_id
1 'polypeptide(L)'
;VFHTRWAMSYLRGPLTRPQVRDLMVARQGTPPSAPAAAPRSMTPQDLPASDRFVPAAPPAVGSAAAPAPAPVGPAVPHGFSIAPPALDPDVTQAYLPIVLNDQAALRYLIQETRRTIEPESIQLTYEPALIADYSLRFFDRKRSIDQQIDQLLLVPAAEGLGGVDWQSGERLSLAMRELRTAPERLPSEQGPYFAAAPESANSARELKGLAKELSDWLYYNSKLTIKVHNELDLFQMPGERERDFKIRLQQAAREQRDAEVDKLEEKLDRQIDRLQDKLRKEERDLAAEEAEHSARKQQEVIGIGESVLGWVLGRRSTRSLSTAANRRRMTAKAGQDVEETRQEIDDLKKEIAELELDLKEQVEDITVKWASLLDNLDTEEITPRRTDVDVRELLLAWLPSWVIRYQDGGRSTSDTVAAYQLPAVG
;
A
#
# COMPACT_ATOMS: atom_id res chain seq x y z
N VAL A 1 -10.13 18.60 30.07
CA VAL A 1 -9.07 18.73 31.09
C VAL A 1 -7.71 18.69 30.39
N PHE A 2 -6.81 19.60 30.75
CA PHE A 2 -5.49 19.87 30.14
C PHE A 2 -5.45 20.29 28.65
N HIS A 3 -4.43 21.10 28.36
CA HIS A 3 -3.99 21.53 27.03
C HIS A 3 -2.46 21.36 26.97
N THR A 4 -1.92 20.97 25.82
CA THR A 4 -0.48 20.98 25.56
C THR A 4 -0.22 21.63 24.20
N ARG A 5 0.30 22.86 24.23
CA ARG A 5 0.91 23.54 23.08
C ARG A 5 2.43 23.57 23.32
N TRP A 6 3.20 23.63 22.23
CA TRP A 6 4.67 23.74 22.15
C TRP A 6 5.50 22.43 22.20
N ALA A 7 6.70 22.56 21.62
CA ALA A 7 7.67 21.53 21.19
C ALA A 7 7.16 20.62 20.04
N MET A 8 7.87 20.43 18.92
CA MET A 8 9.19 20.95 18.51
C MET A 8 9.12 21.77 17.22
N SER A 9 9.88 22.86 17.15
CA SER A 9 10.31 23.49 15.90
C SER A 9 11.83 23.56 15.92
N TYR A 10 12.49 22.58 15.27
CA TYR A 10 13.96 22.43 15.31
C TYR A 10 14.55 21.92 13.99
N LEU A 11 14.08 22.48 12.87
CA LEU A 11 14.84 22.53 11.63
C LEU A 11 15.28 23.97 11.39
N ARG A 12 16.58 24.20 11.18
CA ARG A 12 17.05 25.51 10.71
C ARG A 12 16.49 25.76 9.31
N GLY A 13 15.99 26.97 9.08
CA GLY A 13 15.60 27.43 7.76
C GLY A 13 16.78 27.41 6.76
N PRO A 14 16.50 27.57 5.45
CA PRO A 14 17.50 27.41 4.39
C PRO A 14 18.74 28.30 4.63
N LEU A 15 19.92 27.72 4.40
CA LEU A 15 21.21 28.36 4.67
C LEU A 15 21.33 29.71 3.93
N THR A 16 21.69 30.74 4.69
CA THR A 16 21.88 32.08 4.15
C THR A 16 23.17 32.18 3.34
N ARG A 17 23.23 33.07 2.34
CA ARG A 17 24.40 33.25 1.47
C ARG A 17 25.74 33.44 2.21
N PRO A 18 25.83 34.10 3.39
CA PRO A 18 27.05 34.14 4.19
C PRO A 18 27.49 32.73 4.68
N GLN A 19 26.56 31.95 5.24
CA GLN A 19 26.87 30.60 5.78
C GLN A 19 27.32 29.63 4.69
N VAL A 20 26.86 29.82 3.44
CA VAL A 20 27.35 29.07 2.27
C VAL A 20 28.79 29.46 1.89
N ARG A 21 29.21 30.72 2.11
CA ARG A 21 30.62 31.12 1.91
C ARG A 21 31.53 30.47 2.94
N ASP A 22 31.14 30.46 4.22
CA ASP A 22 31.97 29.89 5.30
C ASP A 22 32.23 28.39 5.05
N LEU A 23 31.21 27.63 4.62
CA LEU A 23 31.33 26.24 4.19
C LEU A 23 32.26 26.04 2.98
N MET A 24 32.33 27.02 2.06
CA MET A 24 33.20 26.94 0.88
C MET A 24 34.66 27.34 1.17
N VAL A 25 34.95 28.07 2.26
CA VAL A 25 36.33 28.31 2.71
C VAL A 25 36.98 27.00 3.18
N ALA A 26 36.25 26.20 3.97
CA ALA A 26 36.72 24.91 4.48
C ALA A 26 37.06 23.87 3.38
N ARG A 27 36.59 24.06 2.14
CA ARG A 27 36.80 23.12 1.01
C ARG A 27 38.00 23.43 0.12
N GLN A 28 38.67 24.57 0.32
CA GLN A 28 39.76 25.05 -0.56
C GLN A 28 41.18 24.63 -0.09
N GLY A 29 41.30 23.77 0.93
CA GLY A 29 42.58 23.38 1.53
C GLY A 29 43.29 22.17 0.93
N THR A 30 42.69 21.43 -0.02
CA THR A 30 43.17 20.10 -0.44
C THR A 30 43.53 20.06 -1.94
N PRO A 31 44.83 20.05 -2.31
CA PRO A 31 45.25 19.80 -3.69
C PRO A 31 45.18 18.30 -4.04
N PRO A 32 44.91 17.93 -5.31
CA PRO A 32 44.87 16.53 -5.73
C PRO A 32 46.28 15.94 -5.89
N SER A 33 46.49 14.71 -5.41
CA SER A 33 47.73 13.97 -5.65
C SER A 33 47.76 13.33 -7.04
N ALA A 34 48.90 13.42 -7.72
CA ALA A 34 49.19 12.68 -8.94
C ALA A 34 49.50 11.19 -8.65
N PRO A 35 49.38 10.28 -9.63
CA PRO A 35 49.61 8.85 -9.45
C PRO A 35 51.09 8.46 -9.39
N ALA A 36 51.43 7.47 -8.55
CA ALA A 36 52.77 6.90 -8.46
C ALA A 36 53.01 5.79 -9.50
N ALA A 37 54.25 5.66 -9.98
CA ALA A 37 54.64 4.71 -11.02
C ALA A 37 55.11 3.35 -10.47
N ALA A 38 55.12 2.33 -11.34
CA ALA A 38 55.54 0.97 -11.00
C ALA A 38 57.06 0.83 -10.76
N PRO A 39 57.50 -0.07 -9.85
CA PRO A 39 58.91 -0.40 -9.67
C PRO A 39 59.45 -1.27 -10.83
N ARG A 40 60.70 -1.01 -11.24
CA ARG A 40 61.46 -1.87 -12.15
C ARG A 40 62.30 -2.89 -11.38
N SER A 41 62.62 -4.00 -12.04
CA SER A 41 63.49 -5.06 -11.54
C SER A 41 64.91 -4.58 -11.23
N MET A 42 65.55 -5.21 -10.25
CA MET A 42 67.01 -5.18 -10.07
C MET A 42 67.55 -6.61 -9.99
N THR A 43 68.54 -6.91 -10.82
CA THR A 43 69.54 -7.97 -10.55
C THR A 43 70.66 -7.37 -9.68
N PRO A 44 71.50 -8.22 -9.08
CA PRO A 44 72.81 -8.43 -9.72
C PRO A 44 73.25 -9.90 -9.77
N GLN A 45 74.29 -10.15 -10.56
CA GLN A 45 75.05 -11.41 -10.57
C GLN A 45 76.13 -11.38 -9.47
N ASP A 46 76.65 -12.55 -9.08
CA ASP A 46 78.10 -12.79 -9.12
C ASP A 46 78.44 -14.30 -9.10
N LEU A 47 79.61 -14.65 -9.66
CA LEU A 47 80.18 -16.01 -9.78
C LEU A 47 81.70 -15.95 -9.60
N PRO A 48 82.34 -16.98 -9.01
CA PRO A 48 83.04 -18.03 -9.80
C PRO A 48 82.65 -19.47 -9.37
N ALA A 49 82.57 -20.49 -10.23
CA ALA A 49 83.64 -21.20 -10.97
C ALA A 49 84.59 -22.02 -10.04
N SER A 50 84.87 -23.33 -10.24
CA SER A 50 84.64 -24.28 -11.36
C SER A 50 84.14 -25.66 -10.82
N ASP A 51 84.35 -26.90 -11.33
CA ASP A 51 85.20 -27.44 -12.42
C ASP A 51 84.80 -28.85 -12.95
N ARG A 52 85.39 -29.22 -14.10
CA ARG A 52 85.65 -30.56 -14.72
C ARG A 52 84.85 -31.85 -14.33
N PHE A 53 84.16 -32.39 -15.35
CA PHE A 53 84.06 -33.85 -15.72
C PHE A 53 83.31 -34.82 -14.74
N VAL A 54 82.96 -36.09 -15.06
CA VAL A 54 83.06 -36.98 -16.26
C VAL A 54 81.66 -37.63 -16.51
N PRO A 55 81.21 -37.92 -17.76
CA PRO A 55 79.98 -38.71 -18.00
C PRO A 55 80.17 -40.24 -17.93
N ALA A 56 79.17 -40.98 -17.45
CA ALA A 56 79.08 -42.44 -17.50
C ALA A 56 77.63 -42.93 -17.69
N ALA A 57 77.45 -44.12 -18.27
CA ALA A 57 76.15 -44.73 -18.64
C ALA A 57 75.63 -45.72 -17.56
N PRO A 58 74.36 -46.17 -17.62
CA PRO A 58 73.65 -46.74 -16.46
C PRO A 58 73.59 -48.28 -16.39
N PRO A 59 73.29 -48.84 -15.20
CA PRO A 59 72.34 -49.94 -15.02
C PRO A 59 70.95 -49.37 -14.65
N ALA A 60 69.80 -49.81 -15.15
CA ALA A 60 69.28 -51.16 -15.47
C ALA A 60 68.63 -51.90 -14.29
N VAL A 61 67.29 -52.01 -14.38
CA VAL A 61 66.37 -52.94 -13.68
C VAL A 61 66.15 -52.79 -12.17
N GLY A 62 64.86 -52.64 -11.79
CA GLY A 62 64.32 -53.36 -10.63
C GLY A 62 63.90 -52.57 -9.39
N SER A 63 62.67 -52.05 -9.36
CA SER A 63 61.62 -52.52 -8.41
C SER A 63 60.31 -51.77 -8.64
N ALA A 64 59.17 -52.48 -8.56
CA ALA A 64 57.86 -51.86 -8.56
C ALA A 64 57.49 -51.44 -7.12
N ALA A 65 57.70 -50.16 -6.80
CA ALA A 65 57.10 -49.57 -5.60
C ALA A 65 55.59 -49.40 -5.82
N ALA A 66 54.77 -49.89 -4.88
CA ALA A 66 53.34 -49.62 -4.88
C ALA A 66 53.09 -48.11 -4.76
N PRO A 67 52.04 -47.55 -5.40
CA PRO A 67 51.70 -46.15 -5.23
C PRO A 67 51.41 -45.87 -3.75
N ALA A 68 52.10 -44.88 -3.18
CA ALA A 68 51.67 -44.28 -1.93
C ALA A 68 50.22 -43.76 -2.10
N PRO A 69 49.38 -43.79 -1.05
CA PRO A 69 48.07 -43.15 -1.14
C PRO A 69 48.27 -41.69 -1.53
N ALA A 70 47.58 -41.26 -2.59
CA ALA A 70 47.59 -39.86 -2.98
C ALA A 70 47.13 -39.00 -1.79
N PRO A 71 47.67 -37.78 -1.62
CA PRO A 71 47.11 -36.85 -0.64
C PRO A 71 45.62 -36.70 -0.94
N VAL A 72 44.78 -36.89 0.08
CA VAL A 72 43.34 -36.82 -0.07
C VAL A 72 42.98 -35.38 -0.39
N GLY A 73 42.81 -35.09 -1.68
CA GLY A 73 42.30 -33.82 -2.15
C GLY A 73 40.92 -33.56 -1.53
N PRO A 74 40.54 -32.28 -1.38
CA PRO A 74 39.28 -31.92 -0.73
C PRO A 74 38.11 -32.66 -1.38
N ALA A 75 37.31 -33.33 -0.55
CA ALA A 75 36.25 -34.22 -1.02
C ALA A 75 35.18 -33.40 -1.74
N VAL A 76 35.15 -33.53 -3.08
CA VAL A 76 34.14 -32.91 -3.95
C VAL A 76 32.76 -33.46 -3.56
N PRO A 77 31.75 -32.60 -3.37
CA PRO A 77 30.38 -33.06 -3.10
C PRO A 77 29.86 -34.01 -4.21
N HIS A 78 29.16 -35.07 -3.82
CA HIS A 78 28.50 -35.97 -4.79
C HIS A 78 27.51 -35.18 -5.65
N GLY A 79 27.59 -35.34 -6.97
CA GLY A 79 26.79 -34.59 -7.95
C GLY A 79 27.47 -33.31 -8.48
N PHE A 80 28.60 -32.88 -7.89
CA PHE A 80 29.28 -31.63 -8.25
C PHE A 80 30.65 -31.86 -8.90
N SER A 81 31.12 -30.85 -9.62
CA SER A 81 32.38 -30.78 -10.35
C SER A 81 33.21 -29.57 -9.91
N ILE A 82 34.55 -29.66 -9.95
CA ILE A 82 35.45 -28.51 -9.70
C ILE A 82 35.43 -27.54 -10.88
N ALA A 83 35.26 -28.04 -12.11
CA ALA A 83 35.10 -27.22 -13.29
C ALA A 83 33.62 -26.87 -13.52
N PRO A 84 33.28 -25.64 -13.94
CA PRO A 84 31.93 -25.32 -14.37
C PRO A 84 31.56 -26.18 -15.59
N PRO A 85 30.27 -26.56 -15.75
CA PRO A 85 29.85 -27.40 -16.87
C PRO A 85 29.98 -26.69 -18.21
N ALA A 86 30.13 -27.48 -19.28
CA ALA A 86 30.18 -26.96 -20.64
C ALA A 86 28.77 -26.54 -21.10
N LEU A 87 28.61 -25.25 -21.39
CA LEU A 87 27.40 -24.68 -21.99
C LEU A 87 27.59 -24.46 -23.49
N ASP A 88 26.48 -24.37 -24.23
CA ASP A 88 26.47 -23.83 -25.59
C ASP A 88 26.93 -22.35 -25.57
N PRO A 89 27.78 -21.90 -26.51
CA PRO A 89 28.33 -20.53 -26.52
C PRO A 89 27.27 -19.42 -26.67
N ASP A 90 26.07 -19.72 -27.17
CA ASP A 90 24.96 -18.76 -27.28
C ASP A 90 24.12 -18.68 -25.98
N VAL A 91 24.44 -19.45 -24.94
CA VAL A 91 23.77 -19.39 -23.63
C VAL A 91 24.38 -18.31 -22.74
N THR A 92 23.64 -17.22 -22.53
CA THR A 92 23.92 -16.28 -21.44
C THR A 92 23.82 -17.01 -20.09
N GLN A 93 24.88 -16.94 -19.29
CA GLN A 93 24.88 -17.41 -17.91
C GLN A 93 25.31 -16.31 -16.92
N ALA A 94 24.83 -16.41 -15.68
CA ALA A 94 25.20 -15.51 -14.60
C ALA A 94 25.29 -16.24 -13.24
N TYR A 95 25.94 -15.62 -12.27
CA TYR A 95 26.11 -16.11 -10.90
C TYR A 95 25.50 -15.10 -9.94
N LEU A 96 24.70 -15.54 -8.97
CA LEU A 96 24.16 -14.61 -7.99
C LEU A 96 25.28 -14.08 -7.05
N PRO A 97 25.16 -12.84 -6.54
CA PRO A 97 26.09 -12.31 -5.56
C PRO A 97 26.02 -13.13 -4.26
N ILE A 98 27.17 -13.32 -3.62
CA ILE A 98 27.24 -13.94 -2.29
C ILE A 98 27.00 -12.85 -1.25
N VAL A 99 25.86 -12.94 -0.56
CA VAL A 99 25.44 -12.01 0.51
C VAL A 99 25.84 -12.57 1.88
N LEU A 100 25.77 -13.90 2.03
CA LEU A 100 26.12 -14.63 3.25
C LEU A 100 27.49 -15.31 3.06
N ASN A 101 28.48 -15.01 3.90
CA ASN A 101 29.77 -15.71 3.88
C ASN A 101 29.76 -17.00 4.74
N ASP A 102 30.79 -17.82 4.59
CA ASP A 102 31.06 -19.05 5.35
C ASP A 102 30.79 -18.92 6.87
N GLN A 103 31.34 -17.88 7.50
CA GLN A 103 31.18 -17.64 8.94
C GLN A 103 29.78 -17.15 9.33
N ALA A 104 29.03 -16.54 8.41
CA ALA A 104 27.64 -16.18 8.64
C ALA A 104 26.71 -17.38 8.43
N ALA A 105 26.96 -18.22 7.42
CA ALA A 105 26.24 -19.46 7.18
C ALA A 105 26.37 -20.46 8.35
N LEU A 106 27.58 -20.65 8.88
CA LEU A 106 27.80 -21.49 10.07
C LEU A 106 27.08 -20.94 11.30
N ARG A 107 27.12 -19.63 11.55
CA ARG A 107 26.40 -19.01 12.68
C ARG A 107 24.89 -19.11 12.54
N TYR A 108 24.35 -18.99 11.33
CA TYR A 108 22.93 -19.21 11.05
C TYR A 108 22.54 -20.67 11.37
N LEU A 109 23.28 -21.66 10.85
CA LEU A 109 23.00 -23.08 11.10
C LEU A 109 23.05 -23.44 12.61
N ILE A 110 24.01 -22.87 13.35
CA ILE A 110 24.11 -23.01 14.82
C ILE A 110 22.88 -22.41 15.55
N GLN A 111 22.36 -21.28 15.08
CA GLN A 111 21.18 -20.62 15.65
C GLN A 111 19.89 -21.39 15.34
N GLU A 112 19.72 -21.82 14.10
CA GLU A 112 18.54 -22.56 13.63
C GLU A 112 18.43 -23.94 14.31
N THR A 113 19.50 -24.74 14.26
CA THR A 113 19.54 -26.07 14.90
C THR A 113 19.56 -26.01 16.43
N ARG A 114 19.96 -24.86 17.00
CA ARG A 114 20.25 -24.61 18.43
C ARG A 114 21.30 -25.57 19.02
N ARG A 115 22.31 -25.92 18.22
CA ARG A 115 23.41 -26.85 18.58
C ARG A 115 24.77 -26.20 18.42
N THR A 116 25.73 -26.62 19.25
CA THR A 116 27.15 -26.38 18.96
C THR A 116 27.56 -27.26 17.79
N ILE A 117 27.93 -26.65 16.66
CA ILE A 117 28.41 -27.34 15.46
C ILE A 117 29.88 -27.02 15.26
N GLU A 118 30.72 -28.05 15.25
CA GLU A 118 32.10 -27.99 14.78
C GLU A 118 32.15 -28.54 13.34
N PRO A 119 32.39 -27.71 12.31
CA PRO A 119 32.33 -28.15 10.92
C PRO A 119 33.57 -28.96 10.52
N GLU A 120 33.35 -30.13 9.92
CA GLU A 120 34.37 -30.93 9.24
C GLU A 120 34.79 -30.27 7.91
N SER A 121 33.84 -29.64 7.21
CA SER A 121 34.11 -28.85 6.00
C SER A 121 32.99 -27.84 5.74
N ILE A 122 33.35 -26.70 5.13
CA ILE A 122 32.42 -25.71 4.58
C ILE A 122 32.79 -25.54 3.11
N GLN A 123 31.85 -25.82 2.21
CA GLN A 123 32.08 -25.86 0.76
C GLN A 123 31.01 -25.04 0.04
N LEU A 124 31.42 -24.19 -0.91
CA LEU A 124 30.50 -23.45 -1.77
C LEU A 124 30.10 -24.32 -2.98
N THR A 125 28.83 -24.65 -3.06
CA THR A 125 28.21 -25.23 -4.24
C THR A 125 27.51 -24.17 -5.09
N TYR A 126 27.41 -24.44 -6.39
CA TYR A 126 26.62 -23.70 -7.37
C TYR A 126 25.64 -24.64 -8.05
N GLU A 127 24.35 -24.37 -7.89
CA GLU A 127 23.25 -25.15 -8.48
C GLU A 127 22.56 -24.35 -9.61
N PRO A 128 22.05 -25.00 -10.67
CA PRO A 128 21.45 -24.30 -11.80
C PRO A 128 20.04 -23.80 -11.48
N ALA A 129 19.73 -22.61 -11.97
CA ALA A 129 18.41 -22.01 -11.94
C ALA A 129 18.16 -21.18 -13.20
N LEU A 130 16.92 -20.80 -13.42
CA LEU A 130 16.53 -19.80 -14.42
C LEU A 130 16.35 -18.46 -13.73
N ILE A 131 16.93 -17.40 -14.29
CA ILE A 131 16.55 -16.02 -13.94
C ILE A 131 15.90 -15.35 -15.14
N ALA A 132 14.73 -14.77 -14.92
CA ALA A 132 14.01 -13.94 -15.87
C ALA A 132 13.91 -12.49 -15.37
N ASP A 133 14.28 -11.52 -16.20
CA ASP A 133 13.95 -10.11 -16.01
C ASP A 133 12.72 -9.76 -16.84
N TYR A 134 11.66 -9.26 -16.19
CA TYR A 134 10.42 -8.90 -16.86
C TYR A 134 9.80 -7.58 -16.39
N SER A 135 8.95 -7.04 -17.24
CA SER A 135 8.07 -5.91 -16.97
C SER A 135 6.61 -6.32 -17.17
N LEU A 136 5.76 -6.00 -16.20
CA LEU A 136 4.31 -6.10 -16.30
C LEU A 136 3.71 -4.71 -16.27
N ARG A 137 2.83 -4.37 -17.21
CA ARG A 137 2.08 -3.12 -17.21
C ARG A 137 0.57 -3.38 -17.05
N PHE A 138 -0.03 -2.65 -16.12
CA PHE A 138 -1.47 -2.68 -15.85
C PHE A 138 -2.06 -1.32 -16.22
N PHE A 139 -2.98 -1.31 -17.18
CA PHE A 139 -3.51 -0.08 -17.77
C PHE A 139 -5.04 -0.08 -17.79
N ASP A 140 -5.66 0.80 -16.99
CA ASP A 140 -7.11 1.07 -17.02
C ASP A 140 -7.34 2.56 -17.32
N ARG A 141 -7.85 2.83 -18.52
CA ARG A 141 -8.15 4.20 -18.99
C ARG A 141 -9.34 4.82 -18.28
N LYS A 142 -10.32 4.06 -17.76
CA LYS A 142 -11.44 4.61 -16.97
C LYS A 142 -10.90 5.22 -15.68
N ARG A 143 -9.99 4.49 -15.03
CA ARG A 143 -9.39 4.86 -13.74
C ARG A 143 -8.10 5.68 -13.84
N SER A 144 -7.62 5.97 -15.05
CA SER A 144 -6.31 6.58 -15.31
C SER A 144 -5.15 5.85 -14.61
N ILE A 145 -5.27 4.52 -14.47
CA ILE A 145 -4.24 3.65 -13.91
C ILE A 145 -3.26 3.28 -15.01
N ASP A 146 -1.97 3.50 -14.76
CA ASP A 146 -0.87 3.10 -15.62
C ASP A 146 0.31 2.66 -14.73
N GLN A 147 0.27 1.42 -14.25
CA GLN A 147 1.24 0.87 -13.31
C GLN A 147 2.19 -0.09 -14.03
N GLN A 148 3.49 0.20 -14.01
CA GLN A 148 4.53 -0.75 -14.42
C GLN A 148 5.13 -1.45 -13.19
N ILE A 149 5.44 -2.74 -13.31
CA ILE A 149 6.05 -3.58 -12.29
C ILE A 149 7.21 -4.34 -12.94
N ASP A 150 8.43 -3.89 -12.65
CA ASP A 150 9.68 -4.54 -13.07
C ASP A 150 10.15 -5.50 -11.98
N GLN A 151 10.42 -6.76 -12.33
CA GLN A 151 10.82 -7.81 -11.38
C GLN A 151 11.84 -8.78 -11.99
N LEU A 152 12.70 -9.31 -11.11
CA LEU A 152 13.60 -10.42 -11.41
C LEU A 152 13.03 -11.69 -10.75
N LEU A 153 12.73 -12.72 -11.55
CA LEU A 153 12.16 -13.99 -11.08
C LEU A 153 13.21 -15.09 -11.18
N LEU A 154 13.44 -15.77 -10.07
CA LEU A 154 14.28 -16.96 -9.96
C LEU A 154 13.39 -18.21 -9.94
N VAL A 155 13.72 -19.22 -10.74
CA VAL A 155 13.09 -20.55 -10.65
C VAL A 155 14.19 -21.62 -10.64
N PRO A 156 14.24 -22.55 -9.66
CA PRO A 156 15.18 -23.67 -9.69
C PRO A 156 15.06 -24.46 -11.00
N ALA A 157 16.19 -24.86 -11.59
CA ALA A 157 16.15 -25.59 -12.86
C ALA A 157 15.77 -27.06 -12.60
N ALA A 158 14.53 -27.41 -12.94
CA ALA A 158 13.99 -28.73 -12.66
C ALA A 158 14.69 -29.84 -13.48
N GLU A 159 15.32 -30.79 -12.79
CA GLU A 159 15.82 -32.04 -13.39
C GLU A 159 14.67 -33.01 -13.68
N GLY A 160 13.93 -32.82 -14.77
CA GLY A 160 12.94 -33.81 -15.19
C GLY A 160 11.96 -33.40 -16.29
N LEU A 161 11.07 -34.34 -16.62
CA LEU A 161 10.05 -34.24 -17.69
C LEU A 161 8.85 -33.34 -17.34
N GLY A 162 8.90 -32.58 -16.24
CA GLY A 162 7.77 -31.80 -15.72
C GLY A 162 7.56 -30.41 -16.34
N GLY A 163 8.56 -29.89 -17.06
CA GLY A 163 8.61 -28.47 -17.42
C GLY A 163 9.03 -27.58 -16.24
N VAL A 164 8.92 -26.26 -16.41
CA VAL A 164 9.28 -25.27 -15.37
C VAL A 164 8.03 -24.82 -14.63
N ASP A 165 8.02 -24.95 -13.30
CA ASP A 165 6.96 -24.40 -12.46
C ASP A 165 7.23 -22.91 -12.17
N TRP A 166 6.64 -22.05 -12.99
CA TRP A 166 6.69 -20.60 -12.80
C TRP A 166 5.95 -20.11 -11.54
N GLN A 167 5.10 -20.93 -10.90
CA GLN A 167 4.32 -20.53 -9.71
C GLN A 167 5.12 -20.62 -8.41
N SER A 168 6.05 -21.58 -8.27
CA SER A 168 7.00 -21.62 -7.15
C SER A 168 8.21 -20.68 -7.32
N GLY A 169 8.25 -19.92 -8.43
CA GLY A 169 9.29 -18.94 -8.70
C GLY A 169 9.37 -17.80 -7.67
N GLU A 170 10.58 -17.50 -7.24
CA GLU A 170 10.90 -16.49 -6.24
C GLU A 170 11.18 -15.12 -6.87
N ARG A 171 10.63 -14.04 -6.29
CA ARG A 171 10.89 -12.67 -6.74
C ARG A 171 12.09 -12.07 -6.01
N LEU A 172 13.21 -11.89 -6.72
CA LEU A 172 14.44 -11.34 -6.17
C LEU A 172 14.37 -9.80 -6.11
N SER A 173 14.83 -9.23 -4.99
CA SER A 173 14.87 -7.77 -4.76
C SER A 173 16.15 -7.09 -5.28
N LEU A 174 16.80 -7.70 -6.28
CA LEU A 174 18.07 -7.23 -6.89
C LEU A 174 17.88 -7.01 -8.39
N ALA A 175 18.57 -6.03 -8.99
CA ALA A 175 18.47 -5.77 -10.42
C ALA A 175 19.41 -6.69 -11.23
N MET A 176 19.06 -6.97 -12.50
CA MET A 176 19.84 -7.85 -13.40
C MET A 176 21.35 -7.50 -13.44
N ARG A 177 21.69 -6.20 -13.43
CA ARG A 177 23.07 -5.66 -13.39
C ARG A 177 23.89 -6.00 -12.13
N GLU A 178 23.26 -6.56 -11.10
CA GLU A 178 23.89 -6.95 -9.82
C GLU A 178 24.26 -8.44 -9.80
N LEU A 179 23.82 -9.20 -10.82
CA LEU A 179 24.36 -10.53 -11.11
C LEU A 179 25.80 -10.45 -11.62
N ARG A 180 26.56 -11.53 -11.42
CA ARG A 180 27.99 -11.62 -11.75
C ARG A 180 28.20 -12.48 -12.98
N THR A 181 29.19 -12.13 -13.80
CA THR A 181 29.58 -12.89 -15.00
C THR A 181 30.59 -14.01 -14.70
N ALA A 182 30.97 -14.20 -13.43
CA ALA A 182 31.93 -15.21 -12.99
C ALA A 182 31.63 -15.67 -11.54
N PRO A 183 31.96 -16.92 -11.17
CA PRO A 183 31.78 -17.44 -9.82
C PRO A 183 32.79 -16.83 -8.82
N GLU A 184 32.54 -17.03 -7.52
CA GLU A 184 33.46 -16.61 -6.47
C GLU A 184 34.80 -17.37 -6.50
N ARG A 185 35.90 -16.71 -6.10
CA ARG A 185 37.23 -17.29 -6.08
C ARG A 185 37.64 -17.66 -4.66
N LEU A 186 37.40 -18.93 -4.30
CA LEU A 186 37.72 -19.50 -2.99
C LEU A 186 38.99 -20.36 -3.04
N PRO A 187 39.57 -20.73 -1.88
CA PRO A 187 40.59 -21.77 -1.81
C PRO A 187 40.02 -23.12 -2.28
N SER A 188 40.83 -23.92 -2.96
CA SER A 188 40.42 -25.19 -3.59
C SER A 188 39.73 -26.19 -2.66
N GLU A 189 39.91 -26.06 -1.34
CA GLU A 189 39.25 -26.88 -0.32
C GLU A 189 37.75 -26.54 -0.17
N GLN A 190 37.43 -25.25 -0.28
CA GLN A 190 36.09 -24.69 -0.16
C GLN A 190 35.35 -24.63 -1.52
N GLY A 191 36.02 -24.91 -2.64
CA GLY A 191 35.44 -24.87 -3.98
C GLY A 191 35.84 -23.61 -4.77
N PRO A 192 34.94 -23.03 -5.61
CA PRO A 192 33.56 -23.45 -5.84
C PRO A 192 33.43 -24.82 -6.50
N TYR A 193 32.29 -25.48 -6.28
CA TYR A 193 31.89 -26.72 -6.96
C TYR A 193 30.55 -26.50 -7.68
N PHE A 194 30.39 -27.05 -8.89
CA PHE A 194 29.23 -26.80 -9.77
C PHE A 194 28.46 -28.09 -10.03
N ALA A 195 27.12 -28.03 -9.94
CA ALA A 195 26.26 -29.11 -10.41
C ALA A 195 26.28 -29.20 -11.95
N ALA A 196 25.62 -30.22 -12.51
CA ALA A 196 25.47 -30.35 -13.96
C ALA A 196 24.67 -29.16 -14.55
N ALA A 197 24.90 -28.87 -15.83
CA ALA A 197 24.02 -27.97 -16.57
C ALA A 197 22.72 -28.72 -16.94
N PRO A 198 21.53 -28.13 -16.71
CA PRO A 198 20.25 -28.76 -17.04
C PRO A 198 20.06 -28.78 -18.56
N GLU A 199 19.81 -29.96 -19.14
CA GLU A 199 19.59 -30.10 -20.59
C GLU A 199 18.47 -29.19 -21.09
N SER A 200 17.42 -28.99 -20.29
CA SER A 200 16.27 -28.13 -20.56
C SER A 200 16.56 -26.63 -20.67
N ALA A 201 17.79 -26.17 -20.37
CA ALA A 201 18.19 -24.78 -20.50
C ALA A 201 19.64 -24.62 -21.03
N ASN A 202 20.17 -25.63 -21.72
CA ASN A 202 21.54 -25.63 -22.24
C ASN A 202 21.67 -25.15 -23.70
N SER A 203 20.62 -24.53 -24.26
CA SER A 203 20.71 -23.80 -25.53
C SER A 203 19.86 -22.52 -25.55
N ALA A 204 20.28 -21.55 -26.36
CA ALA A 204 19.51 -20.33 -26.62
C ALA A 204 18.12 -20.62 -27.23
N ARG A 205 17.92 -21.79 -27.84
CA ARG A 205 16.61 -22.24 -28.36
C ARG A 205 15.65 -22.62 -27.23
N GLU A 206 16.11 -23.37 -26.23
CA GLU A 206 15.29 -23.73 -25.07
C GLU A 206 14.96 -22.50 -24.22
N LEU A 207 15.96 -21.66 -23.90
CA LEU A 207 15.74 -20.40 -23.17
C LEU A 207 14.70 -19.51 -23.87
N LYS A 208 14.72 -19.44 -25.21
CA LYS A 208 13.70 -18.70 -25.98
C LYS A 208 12.31 -19.36 -25.96
N GLY A 209 12.22 -20.67 -25.79
CA GLY A 209 10.98 -21.39 -25.53
C GLY A 209 10.42 -21.05 -24.15
N LEU A 210 11.25 -21.24 -23.12
CA LEU A 210 10.93 -20.95 -21.72
C LEU A 210 10.55 -19.48 -21.48
N ALA A 211 11.23 -18.52 -22.11
CA ALA A 211 10.89 -17.10 -22.02
C ALA A 211 9.49 -16.79 -22.59
N LYS A 212 9.08 -17.52 -23.64
CA LYS A 212 7.72 -17.45 -24.17
C LYS A 212 6.72 -18.11 -23.23
N GLU A 213 7.03 -19.28 -22.68
CA GLU A 213 6.16 -19.96 -21.70
C GLU A 213 5.95 -19.11 -20.44
N LEU A 214 6.98 -18.42 -19.96
CA LEU A 214 6.86 -17.42 -18.89
C LEU A 214 6.00 -16.22 -19.31
N SER A 215 6.17 -15.67 -20.52
CA SER A 215 5.32 -14.57 -21.02
C SER A 215 3.84 -14.99 -21.12
N ASP A 216 3.57 -16.21 -21.58
CA ASP A 216 2.25 -16.83 -21.58
C ASP A 216 1.71 -17.00 -20.14
N TRP A 217 2.50 -17.57 -19.22
CA TRP A 217 2.11 -17.78 -17.82
C TRP A 217 1.84 -16.46 -17.09
N LEU A 218 2.71 -15.46 -17.26
CA LEU A 218 2.57 -14.12 -16.69
C LEU A 218 1.28 -13.46 -17.18
N TYR A 219 0.95 -13.56 -18.47
CA TYR A 219 -0.29 -13.01 -19.02
C TYR A 219 -1.56 -13.60 -18.37
N TYR A 220 -1.57 -14.89 -18.04
CA TYR A 220 -2.74 -15.54 -17.40
C TYR A 220 -2.79 -15.40 -15.88
N ASN A 221 -1.64 -15.32 -15.19
CA ASN A 221 -1.56 -15.35 -13.72
C ASN A 221 -1.30 -13.98 -13.08
N SER A 222 -0.85 -12.97 -13.84
CA SER A 222 -0.61 -11.63 -13.29
C SER A 222 -1.90 -10.82 -13.22
N LYS A 223 -2.21 -10.29 -12.04
CA LYS A 223 -3.36 -9.42 -11.80
C LYS A 223 -2.97 -8.29 -10.86
N LEU A 224 -3.54 -7.11 -11.07
CA LEU A 224 -3.47 -5.98 -10.15
C LEU A 224 -4.83 -5.79 -9.50
N THR A 225 -4.93 -6.21 -8.24
CA THR A 225 -6.15 -6.08 -7.42
C THR A 225 -6.28 -4.66 -6.89
N ILE A 226 -7.47 -4.06 -7.03
CA ILE A 226 -7.82 -2.73 -6.49
C ILE A 226 -9.13 -2.80 -5.70
N LYS A 227 -9.24 -1.99 -4.64
CA LYS A 227 -10.50 -1.77 -3.92
C LYS A 227 -11.28 -0.61 -4.56
N VAL A 228 -12.60 -0.73 -4.65
CA VAL A 228 -13.50 0.24 -5.30
C VAL A 228 -14.72 0.51 -4.41
N HIS A 229 -15.13 1.77 -4.30
CA HIS A 229 -16.34 2.22 -3.60
C HIS A 229 -17.28 2.87 -4.60
N ASN A 230 -18.15 2.07 -5.22
CA ASN A 230 -18.91 2.44 -6.42
C ASN A 230 -19.72 3.74 -6.28
N GLU A 231 -20.35 3.97 -5.14
CA GLU A 231 -21.22 5.13 -4.89
C GLU A 231 -20.48 6.47 -4.82
N LEU A 232 -19.16 6.43 -4.60
CA LEU A 232 -18.28 7.59 -4.62
C LEU A 232 -17.43 7.67 -5.92
N ASP A 233 -17.55 6.68 -6.81
CA ASP A 233 -16.64 6.35 -7.94
C ASP A 233 -15.14 6.43 -7.56
N LEU A 234 -14.84 6.14 -6.28
CA LEU A 234 -13.49 6.16 -5.72
C LEU A 234 -12.88 4.77 -5.70
N PHE A 235 -11.59 4.69 -6.00
CA PHE A 235 -10.80 3.46 -6.00
C PHE A 235 -9.43 3.70 -5.38
N GLN A 236 -8.84 2.63 -4.85
CA GLN A 236 -7.48 2.61 -4.34
C GLN A 236 -6.50 2.70 -5.51
N MET A 237 -5.58 3.66 -5.47
CA MET A 237 -4.54 3.75 -6.50
C MET A 237 -3.51 2.62 -6.33
N PRO A 238 -2.82 2.17 -7.40
CA PRO A 238 -1.73 1.23 -7.28
C PRO A 238 -0.64 1.74 -6.32
N GLY A 239 -0.24 0.91 -5.35
CA GLY A 239 0.72 1.29 -4.31
C GLY A 239 0.20 2.24 -3.22
N GLU A 240 -1.05 2.72 -3.31
CA GLU A 240 -1.69 3.49 -2.23
C GLU A 240 -1.89 2.60 -1.00
N ARG A 241 -1.52 3.09 0.19
CA ARG A 241 -1.75 2.36 1.44
C ARG A 241 -3.24 2.42 1.78
N GLU A 242 -3.80 1.33 2.29
CA GLU A 242 -5.22 1.25 2.65
C GLU A 242 -5.66 2.38 3.61
N ARG A 243 -4.78 2.82 4.52
CA ARG A 243 -5.06 3.97 5.40
C ARG A 243 -5.29 5.26 4.62
N ASP A 244 -4.49 5.51 3.59
CA ASP A 244 -4.51 6.76 2.84
C ASP A 244 -5.74 6.78 1.90
N PHE A 245 -6.08 5.62 1.33
CA PHE A 245 -7.34 5.39 0.62
C PHE A 245 -8.56 5.60 1.53
N LYS A 246 -8.56 5.03 2.75
CA LYS A 246 -9.66 5.23 3.72
C LYS A 246 -9.80 6.69 4.18
N ILE A 247 -8.72 7.47 4.22
CA ILE A 247 -8.80 8.93 4.47
C ILE A 247 -9.49 9.65 3.30
N ARG A 248 -9.15 9.30 2.05
CA ARG A 248 -9.80 9.82 0.84
C ARG A 248 -11.31 9.50 0.79
N LEU A 249 -11.68 8.24 1.11
CA LEU A 249 -13.08 7.83 1.23
C LEU A 249 -13.83 8.62 2.31
N GLN A 250 -13.27 8.72 3.52
CA GLN A 250 -13.89 9.46 4.63
C GLN A 250 -14.04 10.95 4.36
N GLN A 251 -13.15 11.56 3.56
CA GLN A 251 -13.32 12.94 3.12
C GLN A 251 -14.47 13.05 2.10
N ALA A 252 -14.46 12.26 1.03
CA ALA A 252 -15.50 12.34 -0.01
C ALA A 252 -16.90 11.99 0.52
N ALA A 253 -17.03 11.03 1.43
CA ALA A 253 -18.30 10.70 2.08
C ALA A 253 -18.83 11.86 2.94
N ARG A 254 -17.95 12.65 3.58
CA ARG A 254 -18.36 13.89 4.28
C ARG A 254 -18.79 14.97 3.29
N GLU A 255 -18.02 15.19 2.22
CA GLU A 255 -18.35 16.18 1.20
C GLU A 255 -19.71 15.88 0.52
N GLN A 256 -20.04 14.60 0.29
CA GLN A 256 -21.36 14.20 -0.21
C GLN A 256 -22.46 14.29 0.86
N ARG A 257 -22.20 13.85 2.09
CA ARG A 257 -23.14 13.98 3.23
C ARG A 257 -23.52 15.43 3.46
N ASP A 258 -22.53 16.31 3.55
CA ASP A 258 -22.71 17.72 3.84
C ASP A 258 -23.48 18.37 2.67
N ALA A 259 -23.13 18.04 1.43
CA ALA A 259 -23.90 18.47 0.26
C ALA A 259 -25.31 17.84 0.14
N GLU A 260 -25.64 16.75 0.83
CA GLU A 260 -27.03 16.25 0.95
C GLU A 260 -27.80 16.99 2.06
N VAL A 261 -27.13 17.29 3.19
CA VAL A 261 -27.68 18.10 4.30
C VAL A 261 -27.99 19.53 3.83
N ASP A 262 -27.06 20.22 3.16
CA ASP A 262 -27.27 21.58 2.63
C ASP A 262 -28.53 21.69 1.74
N LYS A 263 -28.80 20.65 0.93
CA LYS A 263 -29.99 20.58 0.05
C LYS A 263 -31.28 20.30 0.81
N LEU A 264 -31.19 19.58 1.93
CA LEU A 264 -32.31 19.28 2.80
C LEU A 264 -32.69 20.51 3.64
N GLU A 265 -31.70 21.18 4.24
CA GLU A 265 -31.85 22.45 4.94
C GLU A 265 -32.49 23.49 4.01
N GLU A 266 -31.92 23.75 2.81
CA GLU A 266 -32.51 24.71 1.85
C GLU A 266 -33.96 24.35 1.46
N LYS A 267 -34.30 23.06 1.38
CA LYS A 267 -35.66 22.61 1.06
C LYS A 267 -36.63 22.89 2.21
N LEU A 268 -36.25 22.60 3.46
CA LEU A 268 -37.12 22.70 4.63
C LEU A 268 -37.20 24.14 5.16
N ASP A 269 -36.12 24.92 5.12
CA ASP A 269 -36.12 26.37 5.40
C ASP A 269 -37.16 27.07 4.51
N ARG A 270 -37.16 26.79 3.21
CA ARG A 270 -38.15 27.31 2.25
C ARG A 270 -39.60 26.88 2.52
N GLN A 271 -39.84 25.89 3.39
CA GLN A 271 -41.18 25.52 3.87
C GLN A 271 -41.48 26.24 5.20
N ILE A 272 -40.55 26.20 6.15
CA ILE A 272 -40.64 26.88 7.46
C ILE A 272 -40.85 28.39 7.27
N ASP A 273 -40.11 29.07 6.40
CA ASP A 273 -40.29 30.49 6.03
C ASP A 273 -41.74 30.80 5.64
N ARG A 274 -42.38 29.94 4.85
CA ARG A 274 -43.77 30.14 4.38
C ARG A 274 -44.77 29.96 5.50
N LEU A 275 -44.51 29.07 6.45
CA LEU A 275 -45.34 28.88 7.63
C LEU A 275 -45.14 30.01 8.63
N GLN A 276 -43.91 30.50 8.80
CA GLN A 276 -43.61 31.70 9.58
C GLN A 276 -44.24 32.95 8.97
N ASP A 277 -44.31 33.06 7.64
CA ASP A 277 -45.05 34.15 6.96
C ASP A 277 -46.56 34.10 7.21
N LYS A 278 -47.19 32.91 7.14
CA LYS A 278 -48.59 32.71 7.55
C LYS A 278 -48.76 33.07 9.04
N LEU A 279 -47.93 32.52 9.92
CA LEU A 279 -48.01 32.73 11.36
C LEU A 279 -47.89 34.22 11.72
N ARG A 280 -46.95 34.94 11.09
CA ARG A 280 -46.79 36.40 11.24
C ARG A 280 -47.93 37.22 10.61
N LYS A 281 -48.79 36.62 9.79
CA LYS A 281 -50.07 37.22 9.36
C LYS A 281 -51.14 36.93 10.42
N GLU A 282 -51.40 35.66 10.75
CA GLU A 282 -52.49 35.30 11.66
C GLU A 282 -52.31 35.90 13.07
N GLU A 283 -51.06 36.00 13.59
CA GLU A 283 -50.79 36.70 14.86
C GLU A 283 -51.11 38.21 14.82
N ARG A 284 -51.11 38.85 13.64
CA ARG A 284 -51.54 40.25 13.48
C ARG A 284 -53.05 40.36 13.36
N ASP A 285 -53.67 39.43 12.65
CA ASP A 285 -55.11 39.40 12.45
C ASP A 285 -55.82 39.07 13.78
N LEU A 286 -55.33 38.10 14.55
CA LEU A 286 -55.75 37.84 15.94
C LEU A 286 -55.64 39.10 16.81
N ALA A 287 -54.53 39.85 16.74
CA ALA A 287 -54.36 41.07 17.52
C ALA A 287 -55.38 42.17 17.14
N ALA A 288 -55.80 42.24 15.87
CA ALA A 288 -56.86 43.12 15.42
C ALA A 288 -58.25 42.65 15.88
N GLU A 289 -58.52 41.34 15.85
CA GLU A 289 -59.79 40.77 16.33
C GLU A 289 -59.95 40.85 17.85
N GLU A 290 -58.91 40.59 18.63
CA GLU A 290 -58.92 40.81 20.08
C GLU A 290 -59.17 42.28 20.43
N ALA A 291 -58.57 43.22 19.68
CA ALA A 291 -58.85 44.63 19.82
C ALA A 291 -60.33 44.96 19.51
N GLU A 292 -60.89 44.48 18.40
CA GLU A 292 -62.28 44.74 18.03
C GLU A 292 -63.28 44.05 18.99
N HIS A 293 -63.00 42.84 19.46
CA HIS A 293 -63.77 42.15 20.49
C HIS A 293 -63.72 42.93 21.82
N SER A 294 -62.56 43.44 22.24
CA SER A 294 -62.44 44.25 23.44
C SER A 294 -63.22 45.57 23.34
N ALA A 295 -63.19 46.25 22.19
CA ALA A 295 -63.95 47.47 21.93
C ALA A 295 -65.47 47.21 21.94
N ARG A 296 -65.92 46.14 21.27
CA ARG A 296 -67.33 45.70 21.29
C ARG A 296 -67.80 45.31 22.70
N LYS A 297 -66.91 44.76 23.53
CA LYS A 297 -67.18 44.44 24.95
C LYS A 297 -67.22 45.69 25.84
N GLN A 298 -66.41 46.72 25.58
CA GLN A 298 -66.52 48.01 26.28
C GLN A 298 -67.84 48.73 25.95
N GLN A 299 -68.33 48.62 24.71
CA GLN A 299 -69.67 49.11 24.33
C GLN A 299 -70.82 48.37 25.04
N GLU A 300 -70.59 47.18 25.59
CA GLU A 300 -71.57 46.45 26.41
C GLU A 300 -71.60 46.93 27.87
N VAL A 301 -70.55 47.64 28.34
CA VAL A 301 -70.44 48.19 29.71
C VAL A 301 -71.04 49.60 29.83
N ILE A 302 -70.97 50.42 28.77
CA ILE A 302 -71.58 51.77 28.75
C ILE A 302 -73.07 51.65 28.35
N GLY A 303 -73.87 51.05 29.24
CA GLY A 303 -75.28 50.76 28.99
C GLY A 303 -76.19 50.67 30.23
N ILE A 304 -75.69 50.95 31.43
CA ILE A 304 -76.46 50.91 32.69
C ILE A 304 -76.32 52.27 33.40
N GLY A 305 -76.90 53.30 32.79
CA GLY A 305 -76.97 54.66 33.32
C GLY A 305 -78.11 55.41 32.63
N GLU A 306 -78.84 56.24 33.39
CA GLU A 306 -80.00 57.03 32.94
C GLU A 306 -81.10 56.27 32.18
N SER A 307 -82.03 55.69 32.95
CA SER A 307 -83.38 55.36 32.46
C SER A 307 -84.42 55.76 33.52
N VAL A 308 -84.56 57.07 33.70
CA VAL A 308 -85.63 57.71 34.49
C VAL A 308 -86.23 58.83 33.64
N LEU A 309 -87.56 59.00 33.72
CA LEU A 309 -88.40 59.92 32.93
C LEU A 309 -88.65 59.48 31.47
N GLY A 310 -89.91 59.53 31.03
CA GLY A 310 -90.30 59.25 29.63
C GLY A 310 -91.61 58.48 29.38
N TRP A 311 -92.38 58.08 30.41
CA TRP A 311 -93.51 57.15 30.25
C TRP A 311 -94.87 57.79 29.86
N VAL A 312 -94.88 58.93 29.14
CA VAL A 312 -96.11 59.62 28.71
C VAL A 312 -96.02 60.14 27.27
N LEU A 313 -96.26 59.26 26.29
CA LEU A 313 -97.21 59.47 25.18
C LEU A 313 -97.34 58.13 24.41
N GLY A 314 -98.56 57.59 24.30
CA GLY A 314 -98.74 56.19 23.89
C GLY A 314 -98.79 55.95 22.38
N ARG A 315 -97.96 55.03 21.87
CA ARG A 315 -98.28 54.21 20.69
C ARG A 315 -97.67 52.82 20.81
N ARG A 316 -98.48 51.77 20.64
CA ARG A 316 -98.00 50.37 20.69
C ARG A 316 -97.04 50.10 19.52
N SER A 317 -95.86 49.58 19.83
CA SER A 317 -94.94 48.95 18.86
C SER A 317 -94.48 47.60 19.40
N THR A 318 -94.88 46.51 18.75
CA THR A 318 -94.60 45.13 19.17
C THR A 318 -93.26 44.61 18.66
N ARG A 319 -92.24 45.48 18.61
CA ARG A 319 -90.88 45.18 18.13
C ARG A 319 -89.82 45.70 19.11
N SER A 320 -89.74 45.09 20.30
CA SER A 320 -88.84 45.52 21.38
C SER A 320 -88.19 44.37 22.17
N LEU A 321 -87.86 43.25 21.52
CA LEU A 321 -87.14 42.12 22.14
C LEU A 321 -85.95 41.59 21.32
N SER A 322 -85.84 41.91 20.02
CA SER A 322 -84.80 41.37 19.13
C SER A 322 -83.41 42.02 19.29
N THR A 323 -83.33 43.27 19.74
CA THR A 323 -82.08 44.06 19.75
C THR A 323 -81.03 43.52 20.73
N ALA A 324 -81.45 42.96 21.87
CA ALA A 324 -80.54 42.34 22.83
C ALA A 324 -80.03 40.97 22.36
N ALA A 325 -80.91 40.16 21.76
CA ALA A 325 -80.55 38.85 21.20
C ALA A 325 -79.55 38.97 20.04
N ASN A 326 -79.77 39.92 19.13
CA ASN A 326 -78.89 40.10 17.97
C ASN A 326 -77.49 40.63 18.37
N ARG A 327 -77.39 41.47 19.41
CA ARG A 327 -76.10 41.92 19.95
C ARG A 327 -75.31 40.79 20.59
N ARG A 328 -75.94 39.98 21.47
CA ARG A 328 -75.29 38.79 22.06
C ARG A 328 -74.78 37.81 21.01
N ARG A 329 -75.51 37.62 19.89
CA ARG A 329 -75.06 36.79 18.78
C ARG A 329 -73.81 37.35 18.08
N MET A 330 -73.70 38.68 17.94
CA MET A 330 -72.50 39.32 17.36
C MET A 330 -71.29 39.23 18.30
N THR A 331 -71.46 39.46 19.61
CA THR A 331 -70.37 39.29 20.59
C THR A 331 -69.91 37.82 20.66
N ALA A 332 -70.86 36.88 20.64
CA ALA A 332 -70.55 35.45 20.61
C ALA A 332 -69.81 35.04 19.32
N LYS A 333 -70.16 35.61 18.16
CA LYS A 333 -69.39 35.38 16.92
C LYS A 333 -67.98 35.97 17.02
N ALA A 334 -67.84 37.23 17.45
CA ALA A 334 -66.52 37.87 17.60
C ALA A 334 -65.61 37.17 18.63
N GLY A 335 -66.18 36.44 19.60
CA GLY A 335 -65.42 35.58 20.51
C GLY A 335 -65.13 34.17 19.96
N GLN A 336 -65.87 33.71 18.95
CA GLN A 336 -65.60 32.49 18.19
C GLN A 336 -64.49 32.73 17.16
N ASP A 337 -64.57 33.84 16.42
CA ASP A 337 -63.60 34.24 15.38
C ASP A 337 -62.17 34.30 15.95
N VAL A 338 -62.02 34.96 17.11
CA VAL A 338 -60.77 35.02 17.90
C VAL A 338 -60.24 33.63 18.31
N GLU A 339 -61.12 32.68 18.59
CA GLU A 339 -60.74 31.33 19.04
C GLU A 339 -60.40 30.41 17.84
N GLU A 340 -60.98 30.66 16.68
CA GLU A 340 -60.66 30.02 15.39
C GLU A 340 -59.24 30.42 14.94
N THR A 341 -58.94 31.73 14.93
CA THR A 341 -57.59 32.23 14.58
C THR A 341 -56.50 31.75 15.54
N ARG A 342 -56.82 31.57 16.83
CA ARG A 342 -55.88 30.95 17.80
C ARG A 342 -55.58 29.49 17.49
N GLN A 343 -56.58 28.72 17.05
CA GLN A 343 -56.38 27.33 16.65
C GLN A 343 -55.50 27.24 15.39
N GLU A 344 -55.72 28.12 14.40
CA GLU A 344 -54.83 28.22 13.22
C GLU A 344 -53.39 28.60 13.60
N ILE A 345 -53.20 29.53 14.55
CA ILE A 345 -51.87 29.91 15.07
C ILE A 345 -51.17 28.73 15.78
N ASP A 346 -51.90 27.98 16.61
CA ASP A 346 -51.35 26.81 17.30
C ASP A 346 -51.06 25.65 16.34
N ASP A 347 -51.87 25.45 15.30
CA ASP A 347 -51.64 24.44 14.27
C ASP A 347 -50.46 24.80 13.36
N LEU A 348 -50.30 26.07 12.96
CA LEU A 348 -49.11 26.55 12.26
C LEU A 348 -47.83 26.38 13.09
N LYS A 349 -47.91 26.57 14.42
CA LYS A 349 -46.79 26.33 15.34
C LYS A 349 -46.43 24.85 15.46
N LYS A 350 -47.41 23.94 15.38
CA LYS A 350 -47.16 22.49 15.30
C LYS A 350 -46.51 22.13 13.96
N GLU A 351 -47.06 22.61 12.83
CA GLU A 351 -46.53 22.33 11.48
C GLU A 351 -45.05 22.78 11.34
N ILE A 352 -44.67 23.92 11.92
CA ILE A 352 -43.26 24.37 11.99
C ILE A 352 -42.41 23.41 12.85
N ALA A 353 -42.85 23.09 14.07
CA ALA A 353 -42.09 22.24 14.99
C ALA A 353 -41.95 20.79 14.49
N GLU A 354 -42.93 20.29 13.73
CA GLU A 354 -42.88 19.00 13.06
C GLU A 354 -41.85 19.01 11.91
N LEU A 355 -41.75 20.09 11.12
CA LEU A 355 -40.70 20.24 10.09
C LEU A 355 -39.29 20.41 10.69
N GLU A 356 -39.14 21.10 11.82
CA GLU A 356 -37.86 21.21 12.54
C GLU A 356 -37.40 19.84 13.09
N LEU A 357 -38.34 18.97 13.47
CA LEU A 357 -38.05 17.60 13.89
C LEU A 357 -37.72 16.68 12.70
N ASP A 358 -38.49 16.77 11.61
CA ASP A 358 -38.28 16.03 10.35
C ASP A 358 -36.91 16.34 9.73
N LEU A 359 -36.48 17.62 9.75
CA LEU A 359 -35.13 18.03 9.37
C LEU A 359 -34.07 17.24 10.16
N LYS A 360 -34.21 17.22 11.49
CA LYS A 360 -33.24 16.58 12.38
C LYS A 360 -33.18 15.07 12.16
N GLU A 361 -34.32 14.41 12.01
CA GLU A 361 -34.40 12.97 11.74
C GLU A 361 -33.76 12.62 10.38
N GLN A 362 -34.09 13.35 9.32
CA GLN A 362 -33.49 13.14 7.99
C GLN A 362 -31.98 13.45 7.95
N VAL A 363 -31.46 14.41 8.72
CA VAL A 363 -30.01 14.67 8.86
C VAL A 363 -29.29 13.53 9.60
N GLU A 364 -29.94 12.91 10.59
CA GLU A 364 -29.40 11.72 11.28
C GLU A 364 -29.40 10.52 10.33
N ASP A 365 -30.47 10.28 9.57
CA ASP A 365 -30.56 9.24 8.52
C ASP A 365 -29.49 9.42 7.43
N ILE A 366 -29.30 10.63 6.90
CA ILE A 366 -28.21 10.94 5.94
C ILE A 366 -26.84 10.63 6.56
N THR A 367 -26.64 10.94 7.85
CA THR A 367 -25.40 10.63 8.56
C THR A 367 -25.18 9.13 8.75
N VAL A 368 -26.22 8.37 9.12
CA VAL A 368 -26.16 6.90 9.30
C VAL A 368 -25.94 6.21 7.96
N LYS A 369 -26.62 6.64 6.90
CA LYS A 369 -26.39 6.21 5.51
C LYS A 369 -24.91 6.31 5.17
N TRP A 370 -24.33 7.52 5.14
CA TRP A 370 -22.93 7.70 4.74
C TRP A 370 -21.92 7.04 5.67
N ALA A 371 -22.24 6.86 6.95
CA ALA A 371 -21.41 6.07 7.86
C ALA A 371 -21.41 4.57 7.53
N SER A 372 -22.57 4.00 7.14
CA SER A 372 -22.71 2.58 6.82
C SER A 372 -22.07 2.17 5.50
N LEU A 373 -22.00 3.10 4.54
CA LEU A 373 -21.54 2.82 3.18
C LEU A 373 -20.01 2.75 3.06
N LEU A 374 -19.26 3.42 3.94
CA LEU A 374 -17.79 3.57 3.87
C LEU A 374 -16.98 2.26 3.83
N ASP A 375 -17.49 1.15 4.36
CA ASP A 375 -16.83 -0.16 4.33
C ASP A 375 -17.38 -1.08 3.22
N ASN A 376 -18.33 -0.63 2.39
CA ASN A 376 -18.82 -1.34 1.20
C ASN A 376 -17.80 -1.22 0.05
N LEU A 377 -16.69 -1.94 0.18
CA LEU A 377 -15.59 -1.94 -0.78
C LEU A 377 -15.63 -3.21 -1.65
N ASP A 378 -15.97 -3.04 -2.91
CA ASP A 378 -15.77 -4.07 -3.93
C ASP A 378 -14.28 -4.27 -4.24
N THR A 379 -13.96 -5.44 -4.77
CA THR A 379 -12.61 -5.80 -5.19
C THR A 379 -12.61 -6.13 -6.68
N GLU A 380 -11.89 -5.35 -7.48
CA GLU A 380 -11.71 -5.57 -8.91
C GLU A 380 -10.28 -6.00 -9.24
N GLU A 381 -10.13 -6.72 -10.36
CA GLU A 381 -8.84 -7.20 -10.87
C GLU A 381 -8.57 -6.60 -12.25
N ILE A 382 -7.46 -5.85 -12.38
CA ILE A 382 -6.95 -5.41 -13.69
C ILE A 382 -5.96 -6.47 -14.18
N THR A 383 -6.19 -7.02 -15.37
CA THR A 383 -5.25 -7.93 -16.07
C THR A 383 -4.38 -7.16 -17.07
N PRO A 384 -3.14 -7.60 -17.34
CA PRO A 384 -2.31 -7.01 -18.38
C PRO A 384 -2.83 -7.44 -19.76
N ARG A 385 -2.67 -6.60 -20.80
CA ARG A 385 -2.86 -7.08 -22.17
C ARG A 385 -1.63 -7.91 -22.58
N ARG A 386 -1.78 -8.72 -23.63
CA ARG A 386 -0.66 -9.54 -24.16
C ARG A 386 0.54 -8.71 -24.65
N THR A 387 0.34 -7.42 -24.94
CA THR A 387 1.39 -6.43 -25.27
C THR A 387 2.02 -5.74 -24.07
N ASP A 388 1.49 -5.96 -22.87
CA ASP A 388 1.89 -5.32 -21.62
C ASP A 388 2.74 -6.26 -20.73
N VAL A 389 3.08 -7.45 -21.25
CA VAL A 389 3.93 -8.45 -20.61
C VAL A 389 5.21 -8.57 -21.44
N ASP A 390 6.31 -8.05 -20.91
CA ASP A 390 7.61 -8.02 -21.59
C ASP A 390 8.63 -8.84 -20.78
N VAL A 391 9.07 -9.97 -21.33
CA VAL A 391 10.18 -10.77 -20.76
C VAL A 391 11.45 -10.35 -21.49
N ARG A 392 12.22 -9.47 -20.86
CA ARG A 392 13.38 -8.79 -21.47
C ARG A 392 14.54 -9.75 -21.69
N GLU A 393 14.81 -10.60 -20.70
CA GLU A 393 15.90 -11.56 -20.71
C GLU A 393 15.54 -12.79 -19.87
N LEU A 394 15.93 -13.97 -20.33
CA LEU A 394 15.94 -15.22 -19.56
C LEU A 394 17.33 -15.84 -19.72
N LEU A 395 18.00 -16.14 -18.62
CA LEU A 395 19.36 -16.68 -18.59
C LEU A 395 19.51 -17.85 -17.62
N LEU A 396 20.58 -18.64 -17.80
CA LEU A 396 20.96 -19.69 -16.86
C LEU A 396 21.71 -19.06 -15.67
N ALA A 397 21.11 -19.10 -14.49
CA ALA A 397 21.68 -18.60 -13.26
C ALA A 397 22.33 -19.71 -12.44
N TRP A 398 23.38 -19.37 -11.68
CA TRP A 398 24.04 -20.26 -10.74
C TRP A 398 23.84 -19.75 -9.30
N LEU A 399 23.15 -20.56 -8.49
CA LEU A 399 22.81 -20.29 -7.10
C LEU A 399 23.95 -20.70 -6.15
N PRO A 400 24.64 -19.75 -5.49
CA PRO A 400 25.65 -20.07 -4.49
C PRO A 400 24.99 -20.55 -3.20
N SER A 401 25.45 -21.69 -2.68
CA SER A 401 25.00 -22.29 -1.41
C SER A 401 26.20 -22.82 -0.63
N TRP A 402 26.17 -22.67 0.69
CA TRP A 402 27.18 -23.24 1.59
C TRP A 402 26.72 -24.61 2.10
N VAL A 403 27.39 -25.67 1.64
CA VAL A 403 27.25 -27.01 2.20
C VAL A 403 28.21 -27.14 3.39
N ILE A 404 27.64 -27.33 4.58
CA ILE A 404 28.37 -27.46 5.84
C ILE A 404 28.27 -28.91 6.30
N ARG A 405 29.38 -29.64 6.32
CA ARG A 405 29.45 -31.00 6.89
C ARG A 405 29.95 -30.97 8.32
N TYR A 406 29.34 -31.74 9.20
CA TYR A 406 29.69 -31.82 10.62
C TYR A 406 29.25 -33.14 11.26
N GLN A 407 29.78 -33.45 12.44
CA GLN A 407 29.38 -34.65 13.20
C GLN A 407 28.18 -34.35 14.12
N ASP A 408 27.09 -35.09 13.96
CA ASP A 408 25.95 -35.11 14.87
C ASP A 408 25.81 -36.51 15.51
N GLY A 409 26.05 -36.62 16.82
CA GLY A 409 25.96 -37.89 17.55
C GLY A 409 26.89 -39.02 17.05
N GLY A 410 27.98 -38.69 16.35
CA GLY A 410 28.87 -39.66 15.72
C GLY A 410 28.44 -40.13 14.32
N ARG A 411 27.56 -39.37 13.65
CA ARG A 411 27.26 -39.50 12.22
C ARG A 411 27.66 -38.20 11.52
N SER A 412 28.33 -38.29 10.37
CA SER A 412 28.54 -37.11 9.52
C SER A 412 27.22 -36.74 8.85
N THR A 413 26.83 -35.48 9.03
CA THR A 413 25.61 -34.85 8.51
C THR A 413 26.04 -33.67 7.64
N SER A 414 25.22 -33.29 6.65
CA SER A 414 25.47 -32.13 5.81
C SER A 414 24.21 -31.30 5.61
N ASP A 415 24.27 -30.01 5.95
CA ASP A 415 23.20 -29.04 5.71
C ASP A 415 23.63 -28.01 4.67
N THR A 416 22.66 -27.49 3.92
CA THR A 416 22.86 -26.51 2.85
C THR A 416 22.22 -25.18 3.21
N VAL A 417 23.01 -24.10 3.22
CA VAL A 417 22.53 -22.74 3.51
C VAL A 417 22.70 -21.87 2.26
N ALA A 418 21.59 -21.36 1.71
CA ALA A 418 21.61 -20.46 0.56
C ALA A 418 22.47 -19.21 0.84
N ALA A 419 23.40 -18.88 -0.05
CA ALA A 419 24.36 -17.79 0.14
C ALA A 419 23.99 -16.49 -0.58
N TYR A 420 23.01 -16.53 -1.50
CA TYR A 420 22.54 -15.39 -2.28
C TYR A 420 21.49 -14.51 -1.56
N GLN A 421 21.06 -14.90 -0.37
CA GLN A 421 20.08 -14.20 0.43
C GLN A 421 20.46 -14.18 1.92
N LEU A 422 19.76 -13.34 2.68
CA LEU A 422 19.63 -13.50 4.12
C LEU A 422 18.48 -14.49 4.38
N PRO A 423 18.73 -15.68 4.95
CA PRO A 423 17.65 -16.60 5.30
C PRO A 423 16.72 -15.95 6.34
N ALA A 424 15.43 -16.25 6.23
CA ALA A 424 14.42 -15.74 7.16
C ALA A 424 14.65 -16.33 8.56
N VAL A 425 14.91 -15.46 9.54
CA VAL A 425 15.08 -15.87 10.95
C VAL A 425 13.70 -16.07 11.59
N GLY A 426 13.46 -17.27 12.14
CA GLY A 426 12.22 -17.66 12.85
C GLY A 426 12.24 -17.42 14.35
#